data_AF-A0A817JNK8-F1
#
_entry.id   AF-A0A817JNK8-F1
#
_cell.length_a   1.000
_cell.length_b   1.000
_cell.length_c   1.000
_cell.angle_alpha   90.00
_cell.angle_beta   90.00
_cell.angle_gamma   90.00
#
_symmetry.space_group_name_H-M   'P 1'
#
loop_
_entity.id
_entity.type
_entity.pdbx_description
1 polymer ?
#
loop_
_entity_poly.entity_id
_entity_poly.type
_entity_poly.pdbx_seq_one_letter_code
_entity_poly.pdbx_strand_id
1 'polypeptide(L)'
;MALKLGCVAVLNRTQEEIDQNIPFDEMRRREQQFFRSHKAFEDVPEQYLGSEQLVKRLALIQQERIRSTLPSIIDELKKEVKSKKYELKQMPPPVNSEMDCWALYTDLIKKYREIINARIHGIYDNEMQFKIEEPILNKSYSSQTTTSTQSSNDRNDERIAFQLYNRQKECREKLHNCFKNFFTSQYRKIVLKLLEENAGVALPNFPSFSIIEQLYRAEKSKFQEPCEDLIQSFTEYLKLILIKILNEVFTEETSYKYQLTHRLTDIILRTIDESEERCSNDIKKMLEIEERVFTLNHYYMDTVNKIKSTFEEYNNNSFKLNRTTRTSSTYTINDFEIDVSGLSNEHQAALDIQIAISAYCRVVEKRIVDQVSQLCYYWFITQCALVLDSKLNSAFTSANLFEWMREPFDQQQKRENLKKSINAMEKALFMGQNA
;
A
#
# COMPACT_ATOMS: atom_id res chain seq x y z
N MET A 1 -2.75 29.62 -68.22
CA MET A 1 -2.71 28.49 -67.26
C MET A 1 -2.17 27.29 -68.03
N ALA A 2 -0.88 26.93 -67.85
CA ALA A 2 -0.25 25.85 -68.62
C ALA A 2 -0.54 24.49 -67.97
N LEU A 3 -1.07 23.54 -68.74
CA LEU A 3 -1.38 22.19 -68.25
C LEU A 3 -0.09 21.37 -68.12
N LYS A 4 0.28 20.99 -66.89
CA LYS A 4 1.53 20.26 -66.60
C LYS A 4 1.66 18.90 -67.29
N LEU A 5 0.55 18.26 -67.65
CA LEU A 5 0.51 16.92 -68.26
C LEU A 5 0.20 16.95 -69.77
N GLY A 6 -0.12 18.13 -70.33
CA GLY A 6 -0.55 18.31 -71.72
C GLY A 6 -2.02 17.97 -71.98
N CYS A 7 -2.42 18.01 -73.25
CA CYS A 7 -3.74 17.60 -73.74
C CYS A 7 -3.58 16.47 -74.77
N VAL A 8 -4.48 15.50 -74.76
CA VAL A 8 -4.56 14.44 -75.78
C VAL A 8 -5.96 14.50 -76.38
N ALA A 9 -6.05 14.54 -77.70
CA ALA A 9 -7.33 14.54 -78.40
C ALA A 9 -7.78 13.09 -78.66
N VAL A 10 -9.04 12.80 -78.36
CA VAL A 10 -9.66 11.49 -78.58
C VAL A 10 -10.98 11.66 -79.30
N LEU A 11 -11.32 10.70 -80.16
CA LEU A 11 -12.61 10.64 -80.83
C LEU A 11 -13.47 9.59 -80.14
N ASN A 12 -14.56 10.03 -79.51
CA ASN A 12 -15.53 9.15 -78.86
C ASN A 12 -16.67 8.78 -79.81
N ARG A 13 -17.35 7.68 -79.49
CA ARG A 13 -18.57 7.27 -80.18
C ARG A 13 -19.67 8.32 -80.03
N THR A 14 -20.43 8.53 -81.08
CA THR A 14 -21.69 9.29 -81.06
C THR A 14 -22.84 8.42 -80.54
N GLN A 15 -23.96 9.05 -80.16
CA GLN A 15 -25.10 8.33 -79.56
C GLN A 15 -25.66 7.24 -80.51
N GLU A 16 -25.73 7.51 -81.81
CA GLU A 16 -26.19 6.55 -82.83
C GLU A 16 -25.25 5.34 -82.98
N GLU A 17 -23.94 5.55 -82.82
CA GLU A 17 -22.92 4.49 -82.91
C GLU A 17 -22.90 3.59 -81.68
N ILE A 18 -23.33 4.12 -80.53
CA ILE A 18 -23.54 3.36 -79.31
C ILE A 18 -24.76 2.44 -79.51
N ASP A 19 -25.85 2.97 -80.05
CA ASP A 19 -27.08 2.21 -80.31
C ASP A 19 -26.87 1.09 -81.34
N GLN A 20 -25.90 1.26 -82.26
CA GLN A 20 -25.51 0.26 -83.28
C GLN A 20 -24.45 -0.75 -82.79
N ASN A 21 -23.99 -0.69 -81.54
CA ASN A 21 -23.01 -1.62 -80.96
C ASN A 21 -21.71 -1.78 -81.77
N ILE A 22 -21.20 -0.69 -82.34
CA ILE A 22 -19.98 -0.74 -83.17
C ILE A 22 -18.79 -1.21 -82.33
N PRO A 23 -18.02 -2.22 -82.78
CA PRO A 23 -16.90 -2.77 -82.01
C PRO A 23 -15.78 -1.75 -81.79
N PHE A 24 -15.08 -1.87 -80.66
CA PHE A 24 -14.02 -0.92 -80.26
C PHE A 24 -12.87 -0.84 -81.27
N ASP A 25 -12.55 -1.94 -81.96
CA ASP A 25 -11.48 -1.98 -82.96
C ASP A 25 -11.83 -1.19 -84.22
N GLU A 26 -13.10 -1.22 -84.63
CA GLU A 26 -13.58 -0.42 -85.75
C GLU A 26 -13.55 1.07 -85.41
N MET A 27 -13.92 1.42 -84.19
CA MET A 27 -13.83 2.80 -83.70
C MET A 27 -12.38 3.31 -83.64
N ARG A 28 -11.42 2.49 -83.20
CA ARG A 28 -9.99 2.89 -83.23
C ARG A 28 -9.47 3.13 -84.64
N ARG A 29 -9.90 2.34 -85.64
CA ARG A 29 -9.53 2.58 -87.05
C ARG A 29 -10.12 3.88 -87.57
N ARG A 30 -11.39 4.18 -87.25
CA ARG A 30 -12.04 5.46 -87.62
C ARG A 30 -11.35 6.64 -86.95
N GLU A 31 -10.98 6.51 -85.68
CA GLU A 31 -10.21 7.52 -84.94
C GLU A 31 -8.86 7.82 -85.63
N GLN A 32 -8.11 6.79 -85.98
CA GLN A 32 -6.83 6.95 -86.70
C GLN A 32 -7.01 7.58 -88.09
N GLN A 33 -8.06 7.22 -88.82
CA GLN A 33 -8.36 7.81 -90.12
C GLN A 33 -8.82 9.27 -90.00
N PHE A 34 -9.60 9.62 -88.98
CA PHE A 34 -10.05 10.97 -88.71
C PHE A 34 -8.86 11.90 -88.42
N PHE A 35 -7.97 11.50 -87.50
CA PHE A 35 -6.79 12.31 -87.17
C PHE A 35 -5.77 12.42 -88.31
N ARG A 36 -5.72 11.46 -89.25
CA ARG A 36 -4.87 11.53 -90.45
C ARG A 36 -5.46 12.38 -91.60
N SER A 37 -6.77 12.51 -91.68
CA SER A 37 -7.46 13.18 -92.80
C SER A 37 -7.81 14.65 -92.50
N HIS A 38 -7.89 15.02 -91.23
CA HIS A 38 -8.42 16.32 -90.81
C HIS A 38 -7.31 17.39 -90.68
N LYS A 39 -7.31 18.39 -91.58
CA LYS A 39 -6.30 19.48 -91.66
C LYS A 39 -6.01 20.21 -90.34
N ALA A 40 -6.98 20.31 -89.43
CA ALA A 40 -6.80 20.98 -88.13
C ALA A 40 -5.85 20.25 -87.16
N PHE A 41 -5.50 18.98 -87.42
CA PHE A 41 -4.59 18.18 -86.59
C PHE A 41 -3.25 17.86 -87.29
N GLU A 42 -3.00 18.46 -88.45
CA GLU A 42 -1.80 18.20 -89.28
C GLU A 42 -0.51 18.67 -88.59
N ASP A 43 -0.57 19.77 -87.83
CA ASP A 43 0.55 20.32 -87.04
C ASP A 43 0.70 19.67 -85.66
N VAL A 44 -0.20 18.76 -85.26
CA VAL A 44 -0.19 18.13 -83.93
C VAL A 44 0.60 16.81 -84.00
N PRO A 45 1.64 16.61 -83.18
CA PRO A 45 2.40 15.36 -83.20
C PRO A 45 1.51 14.15 -82.91
N GLU A 46 1.73 13.04 -83.63
CA GLU A 46 0.97 11.78 -83.46
C GLU A 46 0.95 11.25 -82.01
N GLN A 47 1.89 11.70 -81.17
CA GLN A 47 2.01 11.36 -79.74
C GLN A 47 0.88 11.94 -78.85
N TYR A 48 0.14 12.94 -79.34
CA TYR A 48 -0.96 13.60 -78.62
C TYR A 48 -2.34 13.32 -79.25
N LEU A 49 -2.40 12.38 -80.19
CA LEU A 49 -3.59 12.06 -80.96
C LEU A 49 -3.99 10.60 -80.75
N GLY A 50 -5.26 10.38 -80.42
CA GLY A 50 -5.87 9.05 -80.35
C GLY A 50 -5.88 8.41 -78.97
N SER A 51 -6.85 7.53 -78.78
CA SER A 51 -7.09 6.78 -77.55
C SER A 51 -5.93 5.86 -77.16
N GLU A 52 -5.22 5.28 -78.12
CA GLU A 52 -4.09 4.39 -77.86
C GLU A 52 -2.92 5.12 -77.20
N GLN A 53 -2.62 6.35 -77.66
CA GLN A 53 -1.56 7.18 -77.09
C GLN A 53 -1.97 7.72 -75.72
N LEU A 54 -3.26 8.02 -75.52
CA LEU A 54 -3.79 8.36 -74.20
C LEU A 54 -3.56 7.22 -73.20
N VAL A 55 -3.89 5.97 -73.55
CA VAL A 55 -3.70 4.81 -72.66
C VAL A 55 -2.22 4.60 -72.33
N LYS A 56 -1.33 4.68 -73.33
CA LYS A 56 0.13 4.58 -73.13
C LYS A 56 0.63 5.68 -72.19
N ARG A 57 0.17 6.91 -72.36
CA ARG A 57 0.58 8.05 -71.54
C ARG A 57 0.03 7.97 -70.11
N LEU A 58 -1.22 7.52 -69.94
CA LEU A 58 -1.80 7.25 -68.62
C LEU A 58 -1.05 6.14 -67.89
N ALA A 59 -0.67 5.06 -68.58
CA ALA A 59 0.13 3.98 -68.01
C ALA A 59 1.51 4.47 -67.54
N LEU A 60 2.19 5.27 -68.35
CA LEU A 60 3.49 5.87 -67.99
C LEU A 60 3.36 6.82 -66.78
N ILE A 61 2.37 7.72 -66.78
CA ILE A 61 2.12 8.64 -65.66
C ILE A 61 1.78 7.85 -64.39
N GLN A 62 0.98 6.79 -64.50
CA GLN A 62 0.63 5.94 -63.37
C GLN A 62 1.86 5.21 -62.83
N GLN A 63 2.69 4.62 -63.70
CA GLN A 63 3.92 3.94 -63.31
C GLN A 63 4.91 4.88 -62.61
N GLU A 64 5.11 6.08 -63.14
CA GLU A 64 5.99 7.10 -62.55
C GLU A 64 5.46 7.56 -61.18
N ARG A 65 4.15 7.79 -61.06
CA ARG A 65 3.52 8.09 -59.77
C ARG A 65 3.67 6.95 -58.76
N ILE A 66 3.42 5.70 -59.15
CA ILE A 66 3.62 4.53 -58.30
C ILE A 66 5.08 4.49 -57.86
N ARG A 67 6.05 4.59 -58.77
CA ARG A 67 7.49 4.55 -58.44
C ARG A 67 7.93 5.66 -57.49
N SER A 68 7.34 6.85 -57.60
CA SER A 68 7.64 7.98 -56.72
C SER A 68 6.99 7.89 -55.33
N THR A 69 5.82 7.26 -55.21
CA THR A 69 5.03 7.20 -53.97
C THR A 69 5.25 5.91 -53.18
N LEU A 70 5.54 4.80 -53.86
CA LEU A 70 5.74 3.47 -53.27
C LEU A 70 6.82 3.46 -52.17
N PRO A 71 8.00 4.10 -52.33
CA PRO A 71 9.03 4.09 -51.28
C PRO A 71 8.56 4.75 -49.98
N SER A 72 7.84 5.88 -50.10
CA SER A 72 7.28 6.58 -48.94
C SER A 72 6.24 5.71 -48.21
N ILE A 73 5.38 5.02 -48.97
CA ILE A 73 4.39 4.12 -48.41
C ILE A 73 5.07 2.94 -47.70
N ILE A 74 6.11 2.36 -48.30
CA ILE A 74 6.87 1.25 -47.69
C ILE A 74 7.50 1.67 -46.36
N ASP A 75 8.09 2.86 -46.29
CA ASP A 75 8.72 3.35 -45.07
C ASP A 75 7.71 3.71 -43.97
N GLU A 76 6.58 4.28 -44.33
CA GLU A 76 5.45 4.49 -43.40
C GLU A 76 4.93 3.16 -42.86
N LEU A 77 4.79 2.16 -43.73
CA LEU A 77 4.31 0.83 -43.37
C LEU A 77 5.32 0.08 -42.48
N LYS A 78 6.62 0.20 -42.73
CA LYS A 78 7.68 -0.30 -41.80
C LYS A 78 7.55 0.34 -40.42
N LYS A 79 7.33 1.66 -40.36
CA LYS A 79 7.19 2.40 -39.10
C LYS A 79 5.95 1.94 -38.32
N GLU A 80 4.82 1.80 -38.99
CA GLU A 80 3.57 1.24 -38.44
C GLU A 80 3.77 -0.18 -37.91
N VAL A 81 4.39 -1.07 -38.71
CA VAL A 81 4.68 -2.45 -38.27
C VAL A 81 5.56 -2.46 -37.02
N LYS A 82 6.60 -1.63 -36.97
CA LYS A 82 7.46 -1.53 -35.79
C LYS A 82 6.68 -1.04 -34.56
N SER A 83 5.82 -0.04 -34.73
CA SER A 83 4.97 0.48 -33.65
C SER A 83 3.99 -0.58 -33.12
N LYS A 84 3.27 -1.28 -34.01
CA LYS A 84 2.33 -2.34 -33.59
C LYS A 84 3.02 -3.56 -33.01
N LYS A 85 4.21 -3.94 -33.50
CA LYS A 85 5.04 -4.98 -32.88
C LYS A 85 5.49 -4.59 -31.48
N TYR A 86 5.84 -3.32 -31.28
CA TYR A 86 6.18 -2.80 -29.95
C TYR A 86 4.96 -2.84 -29.02
N GLU A 87 3.78 -2.38 -29.48
CA GLU A 87 2.53 -2.48 -28.71
C GLU A 87 2.20 -3.92 -28.34
N LEU A 88 2.33 -4.87 -29.27
CA LEU A 88 2.11 -6.30 -29.02
C LEU A 88 3.11 -6.87 -28.01
N LYS A 89 4.36 -6.39 -28.01
CA LYS A 89 5.39 -6.83 -27.06
C LYS A 89 5.15 -6.29 -25.64
N GLN A 90 4.54 -5.11 -25.52
CA GLN A 90 4.13 -4.54 -24.24
C GLN A 90 2.89 -5.22 -23.66
N MET A 91 2.15 -5.98 -24.46
CA MET A 91 1.06 -6.80 -23.91
C MET A 91 1.65 -8.04 -23.22
N PRO A 92 1.17 -8.40 -22.01
CA PRO A 92 1.58 -9.62 -21.30
C PRO A 92 1.47 -10.86 -22.18
N PRO A 93 2.28 -11.91 -21.98
CA PRO A 93 2.05 -13.18 -22.65
C PRO A 93 0.73 -13.82 -22.17
N PRO A 94 -0.10 -14.36 -23.09
CA PRO A 94 -1.28 -15.11 -22.69
C PRO A 94 -0.82 -16.44 -22.08
N VAL A 95 -1.41 -16.81 -20.94
CA VAL A 95 -1.13 -18.11 -20.32
C VAL A 95 -2.02 -19.15 -20.98
N ASN A 96 -1.40 -20.13 -21.66
CA ASN A 96 -2.11 -21.05 -22.57
C ASN A 96 -2.33 -22.46 -21.99
N SER A 97 -1.82 -22.73 -20.77
CA SER A 97 -1.89 -24.04 -20.12
C SER A 97 -2.18 -23.88 -18.63
N GLU A 98 -3.02 -24.77 -18.08
CA GLU A 98 -3.31 -24.81 -16.64
C GLU A 98 -2.05 -25.03 -15.79
N MET A 99 -1.11 -25.83 -16.30
CA MET A 99 0.14 -26.15 -15.61
C MET A 99 1.05 -24.92 -15.49
N ASP A 100 1.14 -24.13 -16.57
CA ASP A 100 1.93 -22.89 -16.59
C ASP A 100 1.29 -21.81 -15.70
N CYS A 101 -0.06 -21.72 -15.67
CA CYS A 101 -0.77 -20.85 -14.72
C CYS A 101 -0.43 -21.18 -13.28
N TRP A 102 -0.50 -22.46 -12.92
CA TRP A 102 -0.23 -22.91 -11.55
C TRP A 102 1.22 -22.67 -11.14
N ALA A 103 2.17 -22.95 -12.02
CA ALA A 103 3.59 -22.67 -11.79
C ALA A 103 3.83 -21.18 -11.56
N LEU A 104 3.31 -20.32 -12.43
CA LEU A 104 3.45 -18.87 -12.30
C LEU A 104 2.81 -18.34 -11.01
N TYR A 105 1.61 -18.81 -10.67
CA TYR A 105 0.95 -18.44 -9.42
C TYR A 105 1.77 -18.85 -8.19
N THR A 106 2.28 -20.07 -8.19
CA THR A 106 3.11 -20.59 -7.09
C THR A 106 4.38 -19.75 -6.91
N ASP A 107 5.04 -19.37 -8.01
CA ASP A 107 6.21 -18.50 -8.00
C ASP A 107 5.89 -17.10 -7.47
N LEU A 108 4.75 -16.52 -7.88
CA LEU A 108 4.29 -15.22 -7.39
C LEU A 108 3.99 -15.25 -5.88
N ILE A 109 3.26 -16.26 -5.40
CA ILE A 109 2.98 -16.42 -3.97
C ILE A 109 4.26 -16.66 -3.17
N LYS A 110 5.20 -17.43 -3.71
CA LYS A 110 6.52 -17.63 -3.09
C LYS A 110 7.26 -16.29 -2.94
N LYS A 111 7.30 -15.48 -4.00
CA LYS A 111 7.91 -14.13 -3.97
C LYS A 111 7.22 -13.21 -2.97
N TYR A 112 5.89 -13.23 -2.93
CA TYR A 112 5.08 -12.49 -1.97
C TYR A 112 5.45 -12.82 -0.52
N ARG A 113 5.54 -14.12 -0.21
CA ARG A 113 5.95 -14.61 1.10
C ARG A 113 7.38 -14.21 1.46
N GLU A 114 8.32 -14.32 0.51
CA GLU A 114 9.72 -13.96 0.75
C GLU A 114 9.87 -12.47 1.12
N ILE A 115 9.16 -11.57 0.41
CA ILE A 115 9.17 -10.13 0.71
C ILE A 115 8.58 -9.85 2.09
N ILE A 116 7.44 -10.45 2.43
CA ILE A 116 6.80 -10.28 3.75
C ILE A 116 7.72 -10.77 4.85
N ASN A 117 8.29 -11.97 4.68
CA ASN A 117 9.15 -12.59 5.67
C ASN A 117 10.42 -11.76 5.91
N ALA A 118 11.04 -11.24 4.85
CA ALA A 118 12.17 -10.33 4.95
C ALA A 118 11.81 -9.06 5.73
N ARG A 119 10.70 -8.40 5.38
CA ARG A 119 10.24 -7.16 6.03
C ARG A 119 9.86 -7.36 7.52
N ILE A 120 9.31 -8.52 7.89
CA ILE A 120 9.01 -8.88 9.29
C ILE A 120 10.30 -9.12 10.10
N HIS A 121 11.33 -9.70 9.49
CA HIS A 121 12.62 -9.95 10.14
C HIS A 121 13.58 -8.75 10.10
N GLY A 122 13.12 -7.60 9.59
CA GLY A 122 13.94 -6.40 9.51
C GLY A 122 15.00 -6.42 8.40
N ILE A 123 14.88 -7.36 7.46
CA ILE A 123 15.73 -7.43 6.27
C ILE A 123 15.06 -6.55 5.21
N TYR A 124 15.58 -5.34 5.08
CA TYR A 124 15.16 -4.38 4.06
C TYR A 124 16.30 -4.30 3.04
N ASP A 125 16.00 -4.47 1.75
CA ASP A 125 17.01 -4.34 0.71
C ASP A 125 17.68 -2.96 0.85
N ASN A 126 18.98 -2.98 1.14
CA ASN A 126 19.76 -1.79 1.46
C ASN A 126 20.04 -0.98 0.17
N GLU A 127 19.12 -0.11 -0.20
CA GLU A 127 19.44 1.14 -0.91
C GLU A 127 19.31 2.37 0.00
N MET A 128 19.51 2.19 1.31
CA MET A 128 19.82 3.30 2.20
C MET A 128 21.33 3.52 2.18
N GLN A 129 21.78 4.44 1.32
CA GLN A 129 23.07 5.11 1.49
C GLN A 129 23.16 5.64 2.92
N PHE A 130 23.91 4.93 3.76
CA PHE A 130 24.39 5.43 5.03
C PHE A 130 25.25 6.66 4.76
N LYS A 131 24.67 7.86 4.81
CA LYS A 131 25.43 9.07 5.14
C LYS A 131 25.76 9.01 6.62
N ILE A 132 26.84 8.31 6.92
CA ILE A 132 27.54 8.46 8.20
C ILE A 132 28.13 9.87 8.17
N GLU A 133 27.48 10.81 8.83
CA GLU A 133 28.20 12.00 9.33
C GLU A 133 28.97 11.56 10.58
N GLU A 134 30.26 11.86 10.58
CA GLU A 134 31.26 11.41 11.53
C GLU A 134 30.95 11.72 13.01
N PRO A 135 31.53 10.95 13.95
CA PRO A 135 31.24 11.08 15.37
C PRO A 135 31.94 12.30 15.99
N ILE A 136 31.18 13.31 16.37
CA ILE A 136 31.67 14.33 17.30
C ILE A 136 31.57 13.78 18.72
N LEU A 137 32.72 13.40 19.25
CA LEU A 137 32.97 13.03 20.64
C LEU A 137 32.53 14.17 21.60
N ASN A 138 31.91 13.77 22.72
CA ASN A 138 31.59 14.56 23.93
C ASN A 138 30.36 15.48 23.91
N LYS A 139 29.25 14.98 24.50
CA LYS A 139 28.75 15.49 25.80
C LYS A 139 27.64 14.59 26.36
N SER A 140 27.95 14.02 27.52
CA SER A 140 27.08 13.85 28.70
C SER A 140 25.65 13.34 28.50
N TYR A 141 25.39 12.15 29.05
CA TYR A 141 24.06 11.67 29.41
C TYR A 141 23.20 12.77 30.05
N SER A 142 22.22 13.25 29.30
CA SER A 142 21.02 13.88 29.84
C SER A 142 19.85 13.46 28.95
N SER A 143 18.89 12.83 29.59
CA SER A 143 17.66 12.33 29.01
C SER A 143 16.83 13.49 28.49
N GLN A 144 16.88 13.73 27.19
CA GLN A 144 15.87 14.47 26.41
C GLN A 144 16.24 14.35 24.93
N THR A 145 15.67 13.37 24.25
CA THR A 145 15.56 13.37 22.79
C THR A 145 14.09 13.23 22.44
N THR A 146 13.38 14.35 22.55
CA THR A 146 12.41 14.76 21.53
C THR A 146 13.14 14.85 20.20
N THR A 147 13.22 13.74 19.47
CA THR A 147 13.51 13.79 18.04
C THR A 147 12.18 13.84 17.32
N SER A 148 11.70 15.06 17.13
CA SER A 148 10.74 15.41 16.11
C SER A 148 11.36 15.12 14.75
N THR A 149 11.24 13.88 14.27
CA THR A 149 11.45 13.58 12.85
C THR A 149 10.17 13.99 12.14
N GLN A 150 10.26 15.12 11.47
CA GLN A 150 9.19 15.66 10.65
C GLN A 150 8.79 14.65 9.56
N SER A 151 7.53 14.23 9.63
CA SER A 151 6.59 14.10 8.51
C SER A 151 7.19 13.78 7.13
N SER A 152 7.41 12.50 6.87
CA SER A 152 7.38 11.94 5.52
C SER A 152 6.41 10.75 5.53
N ASN A 153 5.17 10.99 5.06
CA ASN A 153 4.08 10.03 4.85
C ASN A 153 4.23 8.64 5.54
N ASP A 154 3.91 8.60 6.84
CA ASP A 154 4.00 7.41 7.72
C ASP A 154 3.19 6.20 7.21
N ARG A 155 2.23 6.41 6.30
CA ARG A 155 1.39 5.37 5.72
C ARG A 155 2.09 4.44 4.72
N ASN A 156 3.27 4.83 4.22
CA ASN A 156 3.93 4.13 3.10
C ASN A 156 5.21 3.38 3.48
N ASP A 157 5.58 3.37 4.76
CA ASP A 157 6.81 2.72 5.22
C ASP A 157 6.68 1.19 5.20
N GLU A 158 7.52 0.56 4.38
CA GLU A 158 7.57 -0.88 4.17
C GLU A 158 8.28 -1.63 5.29
N ARG A 159 8.84 -0.91 6.27
CA ARG A 159 9.55 -1.48 7.39
C ARG A 159 8.60 -2.05 8.44
N ILE A 160 8.02 -3.21 8.15
CA ILE A 160 7.02 -3.87 9.00
C ILE A 160 7.52 -3.99 10.45
N ALA A 161 8.71 -4.56 10.69
CA ALA A 161 9.21 -4.74 12.05
C ALA A 161 9.34 -3.41 12.83
N PHE A 162 9.80 -2.35 12.17
CA PHE A 162 9.99 -1.02 12.77
C PHE A 162 8.64 -0.35 13.09
N GLN A 163 7.68 -0.46 12.16
CA GLN A 163 6.36 0.14 12.29
C GLN A 163 5.50 -0.54 13.38
N LEU A 164 5.65 -1.86 13.56
CA LEU A 164 5.03 -2.57 14.68
C LEU A 164 5.65 -2.16 16.02
N TYR A 165 6.99 -2.03 16.08
CA TYR A 165 7.69 -1.56 17.28
C TYR A 165 7.26 -0.15 17.70
N ASN A 166 7.13 0.79 16.75
CA ASN A 166 6.71 2.16 17.06
C ASN A 166 5.29 2.21 17.64
N ARG A 167 4.35 1.42 17.08
CA ARG A 167 2.98 1.31 17.61
C ARG A 167 2.94 0.74 19.02
N GLN A 168 3.75 -0.30 19.28
CA GLN A 168 3.90 -0.85 20.64
C GLN A 168 4.48 0.19 21.61
N LYS A 169 5.46 0.97 21.15
CA LYS A 169 6.04 2.07 21.95
C LYS A 169 4.99 3.14 22.27
N GLU A 170 4.15 3.51 21.32
CA GLU A 170 3.05 4.47 21.53
C GLU A 170 2.03 3.93 22.53
N CYS A 171 1.63 2.65 22.41
CA CYS A 171 0.74 1.99 23.37
C CYS A 171 1.32 2.01 24.79
N ARG A 172 2.63 1.74 24.94
CA ARG A 172 3.33 1.85 26.22
C ARG A 172 3.25 3.27 26.79
N GLU A 173 3.45 4.29 25.98
CA GLU A 173 3.36 5.70 26.42
C GLU A 173 1.92 6.06 26.83
N LYS A 174 0.91 5.61 26.09
CA LYS A 174 -0.52 5.76 26.46
C LYS A 174 -0.83 5.08 27.80
N LEU A 175 -0.41 3.83 27.97
CA LEU A 175 -0.58 3.08 29.22
C LEU A 175 0.13 3.74 30.40
N HIS A 176 1.34 4.26 30.19
CA HIS A 176 2.07 5.00 31.22
C HIS A 176 1.32 6.27 31.66
N ASN A 177 0.68 6.98 30.73
CA ASN A 177 -0.08 8.18 31.01
C ASN A 177 -1.36 7.93 31.83
N CYS A 178 -1.92 6.71 31.80
CA CYS A 178 -3.06 6.35 32.65
C CYS A 178 -2.78 6.49 34.16
N PHE A 179 -1.50 6.47 34.55
CA PHE A 179 -1.02 6.33 35.93
C PHE A 179 -0.46 7.62 36.57
N LYS A 180 -0.72 8.78 35.99
CA LYS A 180 -0.15 10.07 36.43
C LYS A 180 -0.92 10.80 37.54
N ASN A 181 -1.99 10.21 38.10
CA ASN A 181 -2.90 10.95 38.98
C ASN A 181 -2.91 10.50 40.46
N PHE A 182 -2.12 9.50 40.86
CA PHE A 182 -2.21 8.87 42.19
C PHE A 182 -1.97 9.80 43.38
N PHE A 183 -1.12 10.81 43.24
CA PHE A 183 -0.75 11.70 44.35
C PHE A 183 -1.44 13.07 44.30
N THR A 184 -2.35 13.28 43.34
CA THR A 184 -3.11 14.52 43.20
C THR A 184 -4.08 14.74 44.37
N SER A 185 -4.38 15.99 44.69
CA SER A 185 -5.37 16.34 45.73
C SER A 185 -6.76 15.77 45.46
N GLN A 186 -7.15 15.61 44.19
CA GLN A 186 -8.43 14.98 43.82
C GLN A 186 -8.43 13.48 44.15
N TYR A 187 -7.37 12.76 43.76
CA TYR A 187 -7.25 11.33 44.06
C TYR A 187 -7.20 11.09 45.57
N ARG A 188 -6.48 11.95 46.29
CA ARG A 188 -6.39 11.89 47.75
C ARG A 188 -7.75 12.02 48.45
N LYS A 189 -8.63 12.90 47.96
CA LYS A 189 -10.01 13.01 48.48
C LYS A 189 -10.81 11.72 48.29
N ILE A 190 -10.62 11.02 47.17
CA ILE A 190 -11.27 9.72 46.91
C ILE A 190 -10.77 8.68 47.94
N VAL A 191 -9.46 8.60 48.15
CA VAL A 191 -8.87 7.65 49.12
C VAL A 191 -9.35 7.94 50.54
N LEU A 192 -9.36 9.22 50.96
CA LEU A 192 -9.85 9.61 52.29
C LEU A 192 -11.32 9.26 52.49
N LYS A 193 -12.16 9.49 51.47
CA LYS A 193 -13.58 9.10 51.51
C LYS A 193 -13.75 7.58 51.68
N LEU A 194 -12.98 6.78 50.94
CA LEU A 194 -13.03 5.30 51.06
C LEU A 194 -12.53 4.82 52.42
N LEU A 195 -11.56 5.50 53.02
CA LEU A 195 -11.09 5.23 54.38
C LEU A 195 -12.18 5.53 55.42
N GLU A 196 -12.90 6.64 55.27
CA GLU A 196 -14.03 6.98 56.15
C GLU A 196 -15.18 5.97 56.02
N GLU A 197 -15.53 5.58 54.79
CA GLU A 197 -16.60 4.59 54.52
C GLU A 197 -16.26 3.20 55.08
N ASN A 198 -14.98 2.86 55.18
CA ASN A 198 -14.48 1.59 55.75
C ASN A 198 -13.91 1.75 57.17
N ALA A 199 -14.22 2.86 57.85
CA ALA A 199 -13.70 3.13 59.18
C ALA A 199 -14.15 2.05 60.20
N GLY A 200 -13.24 1.67 61.10
CA GLY A 200 -13.51 0.70 62.17
C GLY A 200 -13.28 -0.78 61.79
N VAL A 201 -12.97 -1.09 60.53
CA VAL A 201 -12.66 -2.46 60.09
C VAL A 201 -11.20 -2.84 60.38
N ALA A 202 -10.27 -1.90 60.21
CA ALA A 202 -8.84 -2.14 60.35
C ALA A 202 -8.12 -0.92 60.94
N LEU A 203 -6.90 -1.14 61.45
CA LEU A 203 -6.04 -0.06 61.94
C LEU A 203 -5.56 0.82 60.78
N PRO A 204 -5.31 2.12 61.01
CA PRO A 204 -4.85 3.04 59.96
C PRO A 204 -3.57 2.58 59.22
N ASN A 205 -2.66 1.90 59.91
CA ASN A 205 -1.43 1.35 59.33
C ASN A 205 -1.64 0.03 58.55
N PHE A 206 -2.82 -0.57 58.64
CA PHE A 206 -3.20 -1.79 57.94
C PHE A 206 -4.50 -1.54 57.17
N PRO A 207 -4.46 -0.77 56.07
CA PRO A 207 -5.66 -0.49 55.31
C PRO A 207 -6.32 -1.78 54.81
N SER A 208 -7.65 -1.82 54.84
CA SER A 208 -8.41 -2.98 54.36
C SER A 208 -8.10 -3.24 52.89
N PHE A 209 -7.83 -4.50 52.54
CA PHE A 209 -7.53 -4.91 51.17
C PHE A 209 -8.66 -4.55 50.18
N SER A 210 -9.90 -4.52 50.65
CA SER A 210 -11.07 -4.11 49.85
C SER A 210 -10.94 -2.70 49.27
N ILE A 211 -10.25 -1.78 49.97
CA ILE A 211 -10.01 -0.42 49.47
C ILE A 211 -9.07 -0.45 48.28
N ILE A 212 -8.01 -1.26 48.36
CA ILE A 212 -7.03 -1.43 47.28
C ILE A 212 -7.71 -2.06 46.05
N GLU A 213 -8.55 -3.09 46.24
CA GLU A 213 -9.29 -3.72 45.14
C GLU A 213 -10.23 -2.73 44.44
N GLN A 214 -10.96 -1.91 45.21
CA GLN A 214 -11.90 -0.93 44.64
C GLN A 214 -11.16 0.18 43.87
N LEU A 215 -10.08 0.71 44.43
CA LEU A 215 -9.24 1.70 43.76
C LEU A 215 -8.60 1.12 42.49
N TYR A 216 -8.07 -0.10 42.57
CA TYR A 216 -7.45 -0.76 41.43
C TYR A 216 -8.45 -1.05 40.31
N ARG A 217 -9.68 -1.46 40.62
CA ARG A 217 -10.73 -1.70 39.62
C ARG A 217 -11.00 -0.45 38.77
N ALA A 218 -11.00 0.74 39.39
CA ALA A 218 -11.18 2.01 38.69
C ALA A 218 -9.97 2.42 37.83
N GLU A 219 -8.75 2.03 38.21
CA GLU A 219 -7.55 2.26 37.41
C GLU A 219 -7.45 1.28 36.24
N LYS A 220 -7.80 0.01 36.48
CA LYS A 220 -7.77 -1.06 35.48
C LYS A 220 -8.63 -0.77 34.26
N SER A 221 -9.81 -0.17 34.45
CA SER A 221 -10.71 0.15 33.33
C SER A 221 -10.08 1.09 32.30
N LYS A 222 -9.01 1.81 32.66
CA LYS A 222 -8.29 2.72 31.76
C LYS A 222 -7.37 1.98 30.77
N PHE A 223 -7.08 0.69 30.97
CA PHE A 223 -6.18 -0.07 30.07
C PHE A 223 -6.84 -0.52 28.78
N GLN A 224 -8.16 -0.60 28.76
CA GLN A 224 -8.90 -1.16 27.62
C GLN A 224 -8.66 -0.33 26.35
N GLU A 225 -8.82 0.99 26.43
CA GLU A 225 -8.67 1.91 25.30
C GLU A 225 -7.26 1.85 24.66
N PRO A 226 -6.14 1.99 25.39
CA PRO A 226 -4.81 1.84 24.80
C PRO A 226 -4.53 0.49 24.15
N CYS A 227 -5.15 -0.60 24.64
CA CYS A 227 -5.02 -1.93 24.04
C CYS A 227 -5.81 -2.04 22.74
N GLU A 228 -7.05 -1.54 22.71
CA GLU A 228 -7.90 -1.51 21.52
C GLU A 228 -7.28 -0.64 20.42
N ASP A 229 -6.76 0.54 20.78
CA ASP A 229 -6.00 1.42 19.87
C ASP A 229 -4.83 0.69 19.22
N LEU A 230 -4.07 -0.09 19.99
CA LEU A 230 -2.93 -0.83 19.46
C LEU A 230 -3.37 -1.88 18.44
N ILE A 231 -4.41 -2.65 18.75
CA ILE A 231 -4.98 -3.67 17.86
C ILE A 231 -5.42 -3.00 16.55
N GLN A 232 -6.21 -1.92 16.64
CA GLN A 232 -6.69 -1.20 15.46
C GLN A 232 -5.52 -0.66 14.63
N SER A 233 -4.51 -0.08 15.27
CA SER A 233 -3.32 0.44 14.57
C SER A 233 -2.52 -0.65 13.85
N PHE A 234 -2.49 -1.87 14.39
CA PHE A 234 -1.88 -3.06 13.77
C PHE A 234 -2.71 -3.52 12.57
N THR A 235 -4.03 -3.65 12.74
CA THR A 235 -4.99 -4.04 11.70
C THR A 235 -4.86 -3.11 10.48
N GLU A 236 -4.99 -1.80 10.69
CA GLU A 236 -4.96 -0.82 9.61
C GLU A 236 -3.64 -0.85 8.85
N TYR A 237 -2.52 -0.89 9.56
CA TYR A 237 -1.20 -0.95 8.95
C TYR A 237 -0.98 -2.23 8.15
N LEU A 238 -1.32 -3.39 8.71
CA LEU A 238 -1.12 -4.68 8.06
C LEU A 238 -2.00 -4.84 6.82
N LYS A 239 -3.26 -4.37 6.86
CA LYS A 239 -4.12 -4.35 5.67
C LYS A 239 -3.49 -3.55 4.54
N LEU A 240 -3.00 -2.34 4.84
CA LEU A 240 -2.38 -1.46 3.86
C LEU A 240 -1.11 -2.07 3.26
N ILE A 241 -0.17 -2.51 4.10
CA ILE A 241 1.13 -2.99 3.63
C ILE A 241 1.04 -4.33 2.89
N LEU A 242 0.18 -5.25 3.33
CA LEU A 242 0.03 -6.55 2.65
C LEU A 242 -0.62 -6.40 1.28
N ILE A 243 -1.57 -5.48 1.11
CA ILE A 243 -2.15 -5.13 -0.20
C ILE A 243 -1.11 -4.45 -1.08
N LYS A 244 -0.29 -3.56 -0.52
CA LYS A 244 0.79 -2.90 -1.26
C LYS A 244 1.79 -3.91 -1.82
N ILE A 245 2.29 -4.82 -0.97
CA ILE A 245 3.20 -5.90 -1.39
C ILE A 245 2.54 -6.78 -2.45
N LEU A 246 1.23 -7.05 -2.33
CA LEU A 246 0.50 -7.85 -3.32
C LEU A 246 0.52 -7.13 -4.67
N ASN A 247 0.24 -5.84 -4.70
CA ASN A 247 0.26 -5.04 -5.93
C ASN A 247 1.66 -4.88 -6.53
N GLU A 248 2.72 -4.89 -5.70
CA GLU A 248 4.13 -4.90 -6.13
C GLU A 248 4.52 -6.22 -6.78
N VAL A 249 4.08 -7.35 -6.22
CA VAL A 249 4.37 -8.70 -6.74
C VAL A 249 3.56 -8.98 -8.01
N PHE A 250 2.30 -8.60 -8.03
CA PHE A 250 1.40 -8.72 -9.18
C PHE A 250 1.46 -7.43 -10.01
N THR A 251 2.54 -7.27 -10.78
CA THR A 251 2.82 -6.06 -11.57
C THR A 251 1.75 -5.75 -12.63
N GLU A 252 1.59 -4.47 -12.97
CA GLU A 252 0.54 -3.93 -13.87
C GLU A 252 0.54 -4.52 -15.28
N GLU A 253 1.64 -5.14 -15.68
CA GLU A 253 1.82 -5.69 -17.01
C GLU A 253 0.99 -6.95 -17.26
N THR A 254 0.18 -7.46 -16.33
CA THR A 254 -0.53 -8.74 -16.48
C THR A 254 -2.05 -8.62 -16.61
N SER A 255 -2.61 -9.22 -17.66
CA SER A 255 -4.03 -9.20 -18.05
C SER A 255 -5.00 -9.68 -16.97
N TYR A 256 -4.53 -10.59 -16.12
CA TYR A 256 -5.30 -11.27 -15.08
C TYR A 256 -5.23 -10.58 -13.72
N LYS A 257 -4.46 -9.50 -13.60
CA LYS A 257 -4.21 -8.79 -12.35
C LYS A 257 -5.52 -8.46 -11.62
N TYR A 258 -6.46 -7.78 -12.27
CA TYR A 258 -7.63 -7.22 -11.56
C TYR A 258 -8.51 -8.27 -10.87
N GLN A 259 -8.81 -9.38 -11.54
CA GLN A 259 -9.71 -10.40 -10.98
C GLN A 259 -9.01 -11.21 -9.88
N LEU A 260 -7.75 -11.59 -10.12
CA LEU A 260 -6.96 -12.37 -9.18
C LEU A 260 -6.58 -11.54 -7.95
N THR A 261 -6.11 -10.30 -8.12
CA THR A 261 -5.73 -9.44 -6.99
C THR A 261 -6.92 -9.09 -6.13
N HIS A 262 -8.11 -8.83 -6.70
CA HIS A 262 -9.30 -8.57 -5.89
C HIS A 262 -9.62 -9.76 -4.97
N ARG A 263 -9.61 -10.98 -5.50
CA ARG A 263 -9.86 -12.19 -4.69
C ARG A 263 -8.80 -12.40 -3.61
N LEU A 264 -7.53 -12.20 -3.96
CA LEU A 264 -6.42 -12.31 -3.02
C LEU A 264 -6.49 -11.23 -1.93
N THR A 265 -6.84 -9.99 -2.30
CA THR A 265 -7.10 -8.89 -1.36
C THR A 265 -8.23 -9.23 -0.39
N ASP A 266 -9.35 -9.77 -0.88
CA ASP A 266 -10.45 -10.19 0.00
C ASP A 266 -10.00 -11.25 1.02
N ILE A 267 -9.18 -12.22 0.59
CA ILE A 267 -8.64 -13.25 1.47
C ILE A 267 -7.71 -12.65 2.54
N ILE A 268 -6.82 -11.74 2.13
CA ILE A 268 -5.90 -11.05 3.05
C ILE A 268 -6.71 -10.25 4.08
N LEU A 269 -7.65 -9.41 3.63
CA LEU A 269 -8.46 -8.57 4.51
C LEU A 269 -9.23 -9.39 5.54
N ARG A 270 -9.95 -10.44 5.10
CA ARG A 270 -10.69 -11.33 6.00
C ARG A 270 -9.79 -12.04 7.01
N THR A 271 -8.59 -12.43 6.60
CA THR A 271 -7.64 -13.11 7.50
C THR A 271 -7.14 -12.17 8.58
N ILE A 272 -6.91 -10.89 8.24
CA ILE A 272 -6.54 -9.89 9.24
C ILE A 272 -7.72 -9.60 10.17
N ASP A 273 -8.95 -9.49 9.66
CA ASP A 273 -10.16 -9.30 10.48
C ASP A 273 -10.34 -10.45 11.49
N GLU A 274 -10.13 -11.70 11.06
CA GLU A 274 -10.17 -12.86 11.95
C GLU A 274 -9.05 -12.82 13.02
N SER A 275 -7.83 -12.38 12.65
CA SER A 275 -6.73 -12.20 13.60
C SER A 275 -7.03 -11.10 14.62
N GLU A 276 -7.62 -9.99 14.18
CA GLU A 276 -8.05 -8.87 15.03
C GLU A 276 -9.09 -9.33 16.07
N GLU A 277 -10.14 -10.03 15.63
CA GLU A 277 -11.19 -10.52 16.51
C GLU A 277 -10.63 -11.47 17.58
N ARG A 278 -9.75 -12.41 17.18
CA ARG A 278 -9.11 -13.34 18.10
C ARG A 278 -8.18 -12.64 19.09
N CYS A 279 -7.39 -11.67 18.61
CA CYS A 279 -6.48 -10.88 19.45
C CYS A 279 -7.27 -10.07 20.49
N SER A 280 -8.35 -9.40 20.07
CA SER A 280 -9.25 -8.65 20.94
C SER A 280 -9.84 -9.54 22.04
N ASN A 281 -10.31 -10.74 21.67
CA ASN A 281 -10.87 -11.68 22.63
C ASN A 281 -9.85 -12.16 23.67
N ASP A 282 -8.61 -12.44 23.26
CA ASP A 282 -7.58 -12.88 24.20
C ASP A 282 -7.06 -11.74 25.08
N ILE A 283 -6.98 -10.51 24.57
CA ILE A 283 -6.66 -9.33 25.38
C ILE A 283 -7.77 -9.06 26.40
N LYS A 284 -9.04 -9.22 26.03
CA LYS A 284 -10.16 -9.12 26.99
C LYS A 284 -10.03 -10.14 28.12
N LYS A 285 -9.78 -11.41 27.80
CA LYS A 285 -9.52 -12.45 28.82
C LYS A 285 -8.31 -12.12 29.69
N MET A 286 -7.22 -11.63 29.09
CA MET A 286 -6.03 -11.21 29.82
C MET A 286 -6.34 -10.08 30.81
N LEU A 287 -7.11 -9.08 30.38
CA LEU A 287 -7.56 -8.01 31.25
C LEU A 287 -8.47 -8.56 32.35
N GLU A 288 -9.40 -9.47 32.07
CA GLU A 288 -10.25 -10.13 33.08
C GLU A 288 -9.42 -10.85 34.15
N ILE A 289 -8.41 -11.65 33.74
CA ILE A 289 -7.50 -12.34 34.67
C ILE A 289 -6.80 -11.35 35.61
N GLU A 290 -6.46 -10.16 35.10
CA GLU A 290 -5.80 -9.11 35.87
C GLU A 290 -6.74 -8.35 36.82
N GLU A 291 -7.98 -8.82 37.04
CA GLU A 291 -8.87 -8.34 38.11
C GLU A 291 -8.35 -8.67 39.51
N ARG A 292 -7.66 -9.81 39.67
CA ARG A 292 -7.15 -10.25 40.97
C ARG A 292 -5.90 -9.46 41.35
N VAL A 293 -5.98 -8.66 42.42
CA VAL A 293 -4.83 -7.90 42.96
C VAL A 293 -3.85 -8.85 43.66
N PHE A 294 -2.73 -9.17 43.02
CA PHE A 294 -1.69 -10.03 43.59
C PHE A 294 -0.35 -9.89 42.87
N THR A 295 0.77 -9.95 43.61
CA THR A 295 2.11 -9.93 43.02
C THR A 295 3.11 -10.74 43.84
N LEU A 296 3.94 -11.52 43.14
CA LEU A 296 5.17 -12.14 43.68
C LEU A 296 6.43 -11.36 43.25
N ASN A 297 6.27 -10.28 42.51
CA ASN A 297 7.37 -9.50 41.97
C ASN A 297 7.95 -8.57 43.05
N HIS A 298 9.21 -8.79 43.44
CA HIS A 298 9.94 -7.97 44.41
C HIS A 298 10.00 -6.48 44.03
N TYR A 299 9.90 -6.16 42.72
CA TYR A 299 9.81 -4.80 42.21
C TYR A 299 8.71 -3.96 42.87
N TYR A 300 7.63 -4.60 43.34
CA TYR A 300 6.57 -3.93 44.10
C TYR A 300 7.13 -3.26 45.36
N MET A 301 7.77 -4.04 46.24
CA MET A 301 8.30 -3.52 47.50
C MET A 301 9.47 -2.56 47.28
N ASP A 302 10.32 -2.80 46.27
CA ASP A 302 11.38 -1.87 45.90
C ASP A 302 10.81 -0.52 45.48
N THR A 303 9.71 -0.52 44.71
CA THR A 303 9.03 0.69 44.27
C THR A 303 8.37 1.40 45.44
N VAL A 304 7.70 0.67 46.34
CA VAL A 304 7.14 1.22 47.59
C VAL A 304 8.24 1.91 48.40
N ASN A 305 9.34 1.22 48.67
CA ASN A 305 10.46 1.74 49.46
C ASN A 305 11.08 2.98 48.79
N LYS A 306 11.30 2.92 47.47
CA LYS A 306 11.82 4.07 46.71
C LYS A 306 10.92 5.29 46.82
N ILE A 307 9.61 5.11 46.71
CA ILE A 307 8.64 6.20 46.84
C ILE A 307 8.67 6.74 48.28
N LYS A 308 8.65 5.88 49.30
CA LYS A 308 8.73 6.28 50.72
C LYS A 308 10.01 7.05 51.05
N SER A 309 11.17 6.55 50.64
CA SER A 309 12.45 7.24 50.86
C SER A 309 12.48 8.61 50.19
N THR A 310 11.88 8.74 49.01
CA THR A 310 11.72 10.05 48.35
C THR A 310 10.92 10.99 49.25
N PHE A 311 9.77 10.56 49.79
CA PHE A 311 9.00 11.38 50.72
C PHE A 311 9.77 11.75 52.00
N GLU A 312 10.54 10.82 52.57
CA GLU A 312 11.37 11.05 53.75
C GLU A 312 12.49 12.07 53.49
N GLU A 313 13.20 11.97 52.37
CA GLU A 313 14.24 12.92 51.97
C GLU A 313 13.68 14.33 51.79
N TYR A 314 12.51 14.47 51.16
CA TYR A 314 11.85 15.77 50.98
C TYR A 314 11.37 16.37 52.32
N ASN A 315 10.80 15.56 53.21
CA ASN A 315 10.43 16.01 54.56
C ASN A 315 11.67 16.46 55.38
N ASN A 316 12.79 15.76 55.26
CA ASN A 316 14.03 16.11 55.96
C ASN A 316 14.70 17.38 55.39
N ASN A 317 14.65 17.58 54.07
CA ASN A 317 15.20 18.77 53.41
C ASN A 317 14.35 20.02 53.66
N SER A 318 13.03 19.89 53.71
CA SER A 318 12.12 20.99 54.08
C SER A 318 12.26 21.40 55.55
N PHE A 319 12.53 20.46 56.47
CA PHE A 319 12.85 20.76 57.87
C PHE A 319 14.15 21.55 58.04
N LYS A 320 15.13 21.35 57.14
CA LYS A 320 16.39 22.10 57.12
C LYS A 320 16.24 23.50 56.51
N LEU A 321 15.31 23.69 55.58
CA LEU A 321 15.09 24.97 54.88
C LEU A 321 14.10 25.91 55.61
N ASN A 322 13.10 25.37 56.33
CA ASN A 322 12.03 26.14 56.98
C ASN A 322 12.29 26.46 58.45
N ARG A 323 13.43 27.11 58.76
CA ARG A 323 13.56 27.90 60.00
C ARG A 323 12.87 29.27 59.92
N THR A 324 12.38 29.66 58.75
CA THR A 324 11.67 30.92 58.50
C THR A 324 10.49 30.64 57.58
N THR A 325 9.28 31.01 58.00
CA THR A 325 7.98 30.97 57.28
C THR A 325 7.36 29.59 56.99
N ARG A 326 6.40 29.18 57.83
CA ARG A 326 5.39 28.13 57.54
C ARG A 326 4.27 28.77 56.72
N THR A 327 3.95 28.28 55.51
CA THR A 327 2.61 28.53 54.92
C THR A 327 2.20 27.67 53.72
N SER A 328 3.08 26.99 52.99
CA SER A 328 2.64 26.19 51.82
C SER A 328 2.79 24.68 52.03
N SER A 329 1.67 23.96 52.01
CA SER A 329 1.56 22.50 52.22
C SER A 329 1.50 21.68 50.93
N THR A 330 1.61 22.30 49.76
CA THR A 330 1.58 21.65 48.45
C THR A 330 2.99 21.55 47.85
N TYR A 331 3.40 20.36 47.40
CA TYR A 331 4.75 20.06 46.89
C TYR A 331 4.71 19.24 45.60
N THR A 332 5.73 19.38 44.74
CA THR A 332 5.84 18.63 43.47
C THR A 332 6.94 17.56 43.54
N ILE A 333 6.60 16.28 43.32
CA ILE A 333 7.56 15.15 43.26
C ILE A 333 7.28 14.34 41.99
N ASN A 334 8.28 14.14 41.11
CA ASN A 334 8.15 13.37 39.84
C ASN A 334 6.88 13.72 39.03
N ASP A 335 6.59 15.01 38.84
CA ASP A 335 5.42 15.56 38.15
C ASP A 335 4.07 15.50 38.91
N PHE A 336 4.04 15.11 40.18
CA PHE A 336 2.81 15.09 40.99
C PHE A 336 2.74 16.24 42.01
N GLU A 337 1.62 16.99 42.04
CA GLU A 337 1.30 17.97 43.09
C GLU A 337 0.65 17.30 44.32
N ILE A 338 1.23 17.50 45.50
CA ILE A 338 0.92 16.75 46.73
C ILE A 338 0.67 17.70 47.90
N ASP A 339 -0.51 17.64 48.49
CA ASP A 339 -0.84 18.33 49.74
C ASP A 339 -0.50 17.46 50.96
N VAL A 340 0.49 17.88 51.74
CA VAL A 340 1.01 17.19 52.94
C VAL A 340 0.49 17.84 54.22
N SER A 341 -0.57 18.65 54.13
CA SER A 341 -1.27 19.18 55.31
C SER A 341 -2.03 18.04 56.02
N GLY A 342 -1.39 17.37 56.99
CA GLY A 342 -2.11 16.43 57.83
C GLY A 342 -1.22 15.54 58.69
N LEU A 343 -1.02 15.93 59.95
CA LEU A 343 -0.41 15.14 61.03
C LEU A 343 -1.39 14.09 61.62
N SER A 344 -2.43 13.68 60.88
CA SER A 344 -3.44 12.72 61.37
C SER A 344 -3.17 11.31 60.87
N ASN A 345 -3.59 10.32 61.66
CA ASN A 345 -3.42 8.90 61.33
C ASN A 345 -4.07 8.53 59.99
N GLU A 346 -5.21 9.15 59.69
CA GLU A 346 -5.99 8.97 58.46
C GLU A 346 -5.24 9.51 57.24
N HIS A 347 -4.55 10.64 57.40
CA HIS A 347 -3.75 11.24 56.33
C HIS A 347 -2.53 10.39 56.01
N GLN A 348 -1.88 9.81 57.02
CA GLN A 348 -0.77 8.87 56.84
C GLN A 348 -1.26 7.58 56.16
N ALA A 349 -2.37 7.02 56.63
CA ALA A 349 -3.00 5.83 56.03
C ALA A 349 -3.34 6.04 54.55
N ALA A 350 -3.91 7.20 54.21
CA ALA A 350 -4.21 7.54 52.82
C ALA A 350 -2.96 7.64 51.96
N LEU A 351 -1.86 8.19 52.49
CA LEU A 351 -0.59 8.25 51.76
C LEU A 351 -0.02 6.84 51.53
N ASP A 352 -0.04 5.98 52.55
CA ASP A 352 0.42 4.59 52.42
C ASP A 352 -0.40 3.80 51.39
N ILE A 353 -1.73 4.01 51.31
CA ILE A 353 -2.58 3.45 50.25
C ILE A 353 -2.18 3.99 48.88
N GLN A 354 -1.99 5.31 48.73
CA GLN A 354 -1.59 5.95 47.46
C GLN A 354 -0.25 5.40 46.95
N ILE A 355 0.72 5.18 47.86
CA ILE A 355 2.01 4.56 47.53
C ILE A 355 1.82 3.10 47.10
N ALA A 356 1.04 2.32 47.85
CA ALA A 356 0.79 0.91 47.56
C ALA A 356 0.11 0.73 46.19
N ILE A 357 -0.97 1.47 45.92
CA ILE A 357 -1.68 1.37 44.65
C ILE A 357 -0.81 1.84 43.49
N SER A 358 -0.06 2.94 43.65
CA SER A 358 0.86 3.44 42.63
C SER A 358 1.95 2.40 42.29
N ALA A 359 2.56 1.79 43.32
CA ALA A 359 3.59 0.78 43.11
C ALA A 359 3.04 -0.49 42.45
N TYR A 360 1.84 -0.94 42.84
CA TYR A 360 1.19 -2.11 42.23
C TYR A 360 0.84 -1.85 40.77
N CYS A 361 0.23 -0.70 40.47
CA CYS A 361 -0.11 -0.28 39.12
C CYS A 361 1.12 -0.24 38.19
N ARG A 362 2.30 0.14 38.67
CA ARG A 362 3.56 0.08 37.90
C ARG A 362 4.02 -1.34 37.59
N VAL A 363 3.74 -2.31 38.44
CA VAL A 363 4.02 -3.74 38.16
C VAL A 363 3.07 -4.23 37.06
N VAL A 364 1.78 -3.87 37.19
CA VAL A 364 0.73 -4.23 36.23
C VAL A 364 1.01 -3.59 34.86
N GLU A 365 1.38 -2.31 34.81
CA GLU A 365 1.76 -1.58 33.60
C GLU A 365 2.79 -2.38 32.78
N LYS A 366 3.89 -2.77 33.42
CA LYS A 366 4.97 -3.54 32.78
C LYS A 366 4.49 -4.88 32.28
N ARG A 367 3.68 -5.58 33.08
CA ARG A 367 3.13 -6.90 32.72
C ARG A 367 2.20 -6.80 31.51
N ILE A 368 1.26 -5.85 31.52
CA ILE A 368 0.28 -5.67 30.45
C ILE A 368 0.99 -5.25 29.16
N VAL A 369 1.92 -4.29 29.21
CA VAL A 369 2.66 -3.84 28.02
C VAL A 369 3.35 -5.03 27.32
N ASP A 370 4.04 -5.88 28.08
CA ASP A 370 4.74 -7.04 27.52
C ASP A 370 3.75 -8.09 27.00
N GLN A 371 2.70 -8.42 27.76
CA GLN A 371 1.71 -9.43 27.38
C GLN A 371 0.90 -9.02 26.14
N VAL A 372 0.42 -7.77 26.08
CA VAL A 372 -0.31 -7.24 24.93
C VAL A 372 0.59 -7.24 23.70
N SER A 373 1.85 -6.82 23.84
CA SER A 373 2.81 -6.85 22.73
C SER A 373 3.04 -8.27 22.20
N GLN A 374 3.13 -9.26 23.09
CA GLN A 374 3.27 -10.68 22.73
C GLN A 374 2.01 -11.22 22.05
N LEU A 375 0.81 -10.92 22.57
CA LEU A 375 -0.47 -11.34 21.97
C LEU A 375 -0.66 -10.74 20.58
N CYS A 376 -0.37 -9.45 20.41
CA CYS A 376 -0.43 -8.79 19.10
C CYS A 376 0.55 -9.45 18.12
N TYR A 377 1.80 -9.69 18.53
CA TYR A 377 2.77 -10.37 17.67
C TYR A 377 2.31 -11.79 17.29
N TYR A 378 1.83 -12.57 18.25
CA TYR A 378 1.35 -13.93 18.01
C TYR A 378 0.19 -13.96 16.99
N TRP A 379 -0.83 -13.13 17.18
CA TRP A 379 -2.03 -13.17 16.33
C TRP A 379 -1.84 -12.53 14.95
N PHE A 380 -1.15 -11.39 14.89
CA PHE A 380 -0.97 -10.64 13.63
C PHE A 380 0.23 -11.11 12.80
N ILE A 381 1.23 -11.77 13.40
CA ILE A 381 2.42 -12.24 12.69
C ILE A 381 2.44 -13.75 12.61
N THR A 382 2.54 -14.45 13.75
CA THR A 382 2.73 -15.91 13.75
C THR A 382 1.51 -16.65 13.21
N GLN A 383 0.32 -16.41 13.77
CA GLN A 383 -0.90 -17.09 13.35
C GLN A 383 -1.44 -16.57 12.01
N CYS A 384 -1.41 -15.25 11.80
CA CYS A 384 -1.82 -14.66 10.53
C CYS A 384 -1.03 -15.23 9.35
N ALA A 385 0.30 -15.35 9.46
CA ALA A 385 1.13 -15.92 8.40
C ALA A 385 0.73 -17.37 8.07
N LEU A 386 0.51 -18.21 9.10
CA LEU A 386 0.11 -19.61 8.91
C LEU A 386 -1.27 -19.74 8.24
N VAL A 387 -2.25 -18.98 8.71
CA VAL A 387 -3.62 -19.01 8.17
C VAL A 387 -3.65 -18.42 6.77
N LEU A 388 -2.93 -17.33 6.54
CA LEU A 388 -2.84 -16.68 5.23
C LEU A 388 -2.20 -17.62 4.20
N ASP A 389 -1.07 -18.26 4.53
CA ASP A 389 -0.42 -19.24 3.65
C ASP A 389 -1.37 -20.40 3.31
N SER A 390 -2.11 -20.92 4.30
CA SER A 390 -3.09 -21.98 4.08
C SER A 390 -4.22 -21.53 3.15
N LYS A 391 -4.79 -20.34 3.38
CA LYS A 391 -5.89 -19.79 2.57
C LYS A 391 -5.44 -19.43 1.17
N LEU A 392 -4.25 -18.85 0.98
CA LEU A 392 -3.72 -18.51 -0.35
C LEU A 392 -3.46 -19.76 -1.21
N ASN A 393 -2.97 -20.85 -0.60
CA ASN A 393 -2.73 -22.10 -1.32
C ASN A 393 -4.02 -22.88 -1.62
N SER A 394 -5.03 -22.80 -0.75
CA SER A 394 -6.33 -23.49 -0.92
C SER A 394 -7.37 -22.67 -1.68
N ALA A 395 -7.12 -21.39 -1.93
CA ALA A 395 -8.04 -20.48 -2.61
C ALA A 395 -8.38 -20.90 -4.05
N PHE A 396 -7.46 -21.59 -4.72
CA PHE A 396 -7.61 -21.95 -6.13
C PHE A 396 -7.28 -23.42 -6.38
N THR A 397 -8.14 -24.07 -7.16
CA THR A 397 -7.82 -25.29 -7.90
C THR A 397 -7.17 -24.94 -9.25
N SER A 398 -6.43 -25.86 -9.88
CA SER A 398 -5.82 -25.62 -11.21
C SER A 398 -6.83 -25.11 -12.26
N ALA A 399 -8.03 -25.70 -12.30
CA ALA A 399 -9.10 -25.31 -13.22
C ALA A 399 -9.62 -23.89 -12.96
N ASN A 400 -10.03 -23.58 -11.72
CA ASN A 400 -10.47 -22.23 -11.36
C ASN A 400 -9.37 -21.20 -11.62
N LEU A 401 -8.11 -21.47 -11.20
CA LEU A 401 -7.01 -20.54 -11.41
C LEU A 401 -6.84 -20.18 -12.90
N PHE A 402 -7.00 -21.15 -13.79
CA PHE A 402 -6.95 -20.91 -15.24
C PHE A 402 -8.06 -19.96 -15.72
N GLU A 403 -9.28 -20.07 -15.18
CA GLU A 403 -10.35 -19.09 -15.46
C GLU A 403 -10.01 -17.69 -14.96
N TRP A 404 -9.50 -17.57 -13.72
CA TRP A 404 -9.12 -16.29 -13.10
C TRP A 404 -7.88 -15.65 -13.74
N MET A 405 -6.99 -16.47 -14.30
CA MET A 405 -5.79 -16.04 -15.02
C MET A 405 -6.02 -15.82 -16.52
N ARG A 406 -7.24 -16.04 -17.00
CA ARG A 406 -7.59 -15.86 -18.41
C ARG A 406 -7.53 -14.37 -18.79
N GLU A 407 -6.99 -14.11 -19.98
CA GLU A 407 -7.00 -12.76 -20.56
C GLU A 407 -8.44 -12.26 -20.73
N PRO A 408 -8.77 -11.02 -20.30
CA PRO A 408 -10.08 -10.43 -20.55
C PRO A 408 -10.41 -10.39 -22.03
N PHE A 409 -11.70 -10.53 -22.37
CA PHE A 409 -12.15 -10.57 -23.77
C PHE A 409 -11.63 -9.39 -24.61
N ASP A 410 -11.67 -8.17 -24.07
CA ASP A 410 -11.21 -6.96 -24.77
C ASP A 410 -9.72 -7.02 -25.11
N GLN A 411 -8.89 -7.53 -24.21
CA GLN A 411 -7.45 -7.66 -24.43
C GLN A 411 -7.15 -8.79 -25.41
N GLN A 412 -7.89 -9.91 -25.34
CA GLN A 412 -7.79 -10.99 -26.31
C GLN A 412 -8.16 -10.49 -27.72
N GLN A 413 -9.25 -9.73 -27.85
CA GLN A 413 -9.67 -9.14 -29.11
C GLN A 413 -8.65 -8.13 -29.65
N LYS A 414 -8.10 -7.29 -28.76
CA LYS A 414 -7.02 -6.34 -29.11
C LYS A 414 -5.77 -7.07 -29.63
N ARG A 415 -5.33 -8.13 -28.95
CA ARG A 415 -4.19 -8.96 -29.34
C ARG A 415 -4.41 -9.60 -30.71
N GLU A 416 -5.58 -10.18 -30.94
CA GLU A 416 -5.97 -10.78 -32.22
C GLU A 416 -5.98 -9.74 -33.35
N ASN A 417 -6.54 -8.55 -33.10
CA ASN A 417 -6.55 -7.46 -34.07
C ASN A 417 -5.14 -6.96 -34.41
N LEU A 418 -4.27 -6.81 -33.41
CA LEU A 418 -2.87 -6.44 -33.62
C LEU A 418 -2.12 -7.50 -34.44
N LYS A 419 -2.26 -8.79 -34.10
CA LYS A 419 -1.66 -9.89 -34.86
C LYS A 419 -2.14 -9.90 -36.32
N LYS A 420 -3.45 -9.76 -36.55
CA LYS A 420 -4.03 -9.70 -37.91
C LYS A 420 -3.51 -8.49 -38.68
N SER A 421 -3.45 -7.32 -38.04
CA SER A 421 -2.95 -6.08 -38.66
C SER A 421 -1.46 -6.18 -39.01
N ILE A 422 -0.63 -6.73 -38.11
CA ILE A 422 0.79 -6.96 -38.36
C ILE A 422 0.98 -7.92 -39.53
N ASN A 423 0.28 -9.06 -39.56
CA ASN A 423 0.41 -10.06 -40.63
C ASN A 423 -0.01 -9.47 -42.00
N ALA A 424 -1.12 -8.72 -42.03
CA ALA A 424 -1.57 -8.04 -43.25
C ALA A 424 -0.53 -7.02 -43.75
N MET A 425 0.04 -6.23 -42.85
CA MET A 425 1.07 -5.25 -43.19
C MET A 425 2.39 -5.91 -43.61
N GLU A 426 2.81 -7.00 -42.96
CA GLU A 426 4.00 -7.76 -43.37
C GLU A 426 3.84 -8.37 -44.77
N LYS A 427 2.64 -8.89 -45.08
CA LYS A 427 2.32 -9.35 -46.45
C LYS A 427 2.38 -8.21 -47.46
N ALA A 428 1.81 -7.05 -47.13
CA ALA A 428 1.86 -5.86 -47.99
C ALA A 428 3.30 -5.37 -48.20
N LEU A 429 4.14 -5.42 -47.15
CA LEU A 429 5.55 -5.05 -47.20
C LEU A 429 6.34 -6.01 -48.08
N PHE A 430 6.09 -7.31 -47.96
CA PHE A 430 6.68 -8.34 -48.83
C PHE A 430 6.26 -8.15 -50.29
N MET A 431 4.98 -7.84 -50.55
CA MET A 431 4.50 -7.54 -51.90
C MET A 431 5.15 -6.27 -52.48
N GLY A 432 5.27 -5.20 -51.68
CA GLY A 432 5.88 -3.94 -52.12
C GLY A 432 7.39 -3.99 -52.33
N GLN A 433 8.09 -4.93 -51.69
CA GLN A 433 9.53 -5.15 -51.92
C GLN A 433 9.83 -5.96 -53.18
N ASN A 434 8.86 -6.76 -53.64
CA ASN A 434 8.98 -7.62 -54.82
C ASN A 434 8.30 -7.03 -56.07
N ALA A 435 7.70 -5.84 -55.96
CA ALA A 435 7.08 -5.08 -57.03
C ALA A 435 8.03 -3.99 -57.53
#